data_AF-A0A6N8U4Q1-F1
#
_entry.id   AF-A0A6N8U4Q1-F1
#
_cell.length_a   1.000
_cell.length_b   1.000
_cell.length_c   1.000
_cell.angle_alpha   90.00
_cell.angle_beta   90.00
_cell.angle_gamma   90.00
#
_symmetry.space_group_name_H-M   'P 1'
#
loop_
_entity.id
_entity.type
_entity.pdbx_description
1 polymer ?
#
loop_
_entity_poly.entity_id
_entity_poly.type
_entity_poly.pdbx_seq_one_letter_code
_entity_poly.pdbx_strand_id
1 'polypeptide(L)'
;MKNKLIVIVTCLLLISGCEKTESGQKNSEPKIHKSTGTVVQIDEYSVTIALSGKTKMSVFDTRDVIMDMGAYEYNTGIQVKITYIMRKGKKIAKKMKLLKPSEEMLVNKKIIMLIDQMSLEEKVGQLFFVRCPQNNAIENLERYHIGGYVLFGRDFANQSPASASAMTASYQAHSKIPLFIGVDEEGGTVNRISIHPSFRAVPFHSPQSLYAEGGFDLVTSDTKEKDTLLKSLGVNVNFAPVSDLSMNPEDFIYDRAFGQNANMTGEYVKTVITQMSTDKVGSVLKHFPGYGNNADTHVGFAVDRRSIETYQKEDLIPFIKGIESGADSVLVNHVLVTSMDADTPASLSASVHQLLRSQLKFKGVIMTDDLAMDAVRAAYGDEAAAIKAVQAGNDIILSTYFEVQIPAVVQAVQNGQISETDIDQSLIRILKWKYKLNLLTLN
;
A
#
# COMPACT_ATOMS: atom_id res chain seq x y z
N MET A 1 15.69 -8.34 -43.90
CA MET A 1 15.93 -6.88 -43.81
C MET A 1 16.74 -6.62 -42.54
N LYS A 2 18.05 -6.47 -42.68
CA LYS A 2 19.02 -6.23 -41.60
C LYS A 2 19.84 -5.01 -42.02
N ASN A 3 19.71 -3.90 -41.31
CA ASN A 3 20.60 -2.74 -41.49
C ASN A 3 21.63 -2.73 -40.38
N LYS A 4 22.87 -3.07 -40.73
CA LYS A 4 24.09 -2.71 -40.01
C LYS A 4 24.58 -1.40 -40.63
N LEU A 5 24.67 -0.32 -39.84
CA LEU A 5 25.30 0.92 -40.29
C LEU A 5 26.79 0.90 -39.92
N ILE A 6 27.58 1.17 -40.94
CA ILE A 6 29.03 1.15 -41.03
C ILE A 6 29.61 2.42 -40.37
N VAL A 7 30.61 2.25 -39.51
CA VAL A 7 31.44 3.36 -39.00
C VAL A 7 32.58 3.58 -39.99
N ILE A 8 32.63 4.78 -40.56
CA ILE A 8 33.66 5.25 -41.49
C ILE A 8 34.94 5.58 -40.72
N VAL A 9 36.04 4.96 -41.15
CA VAL A 9 37.42 5.30 -40.76
C VAL A 9 37.94 6.35 -41.75
N THR A 10 38.30 7.53 -41.26
CA THR A 10 38.99 8.55 -42.07
C THR A 10 40.43 8.69 -41.60
N CYS A 11 41.37 8.21 -42.42
CA CYS A 11 42.77 8.61 -42.40
C CYS A 11 42.91 10.03 -42.98
N LEU A 12 43.68 10.90 -42.35
CA LEU A 12 44.28 12.05 -43.03
C LEU A 12 45.70 12.34 -42.49
N LEU A 13 46.52 12.86 -43.40
CA LEU A 13 47.98 12.79 -43.43
C LEU A 13 48.72 13.71 -42.45
N LEU A 14 49.93 13.23 -42.15
CA LEU A 14 51.19 13.92 -41.82
C LEU A 14 51.30 15.39 -42.24
N ILE A 15 51.60 16.25 -41.26
CA ILE A 15 52.44 17.43 -41.46
C ILE A 15 53.49 17.45 -40.35
N SER A 16 54.75 17.40 -40.77
CA SER A 16 55.96 17.55 -39.96
C SER A 16 56.20 19.01 -39.58
N GLY A 17 56.41 19.30 -38.30
CA GLY A 17 56.89 20.58 -37.79
C GLY A 17 57.57 20.38 -36.43
N CYS A 18 58.85 20.69 -36.38
CA CYS A 18 59.75 20.45 -35.25
C CYS A 18 59.59 21.51 -34.13
N GLU A 19 60.03 21.12 -32.93
CA GLU A 19 60.40 21.95 -31.76
C GLU A 19 59.28 22.63 -30.92
N LYS A 20 58.95 22.03 -29.77
CA LYS A 20 59.66 22.29 -28.50
C LYS A 20 59.21 21.28 -27.45
N THR A 21 60.19 20.71 -26.77
CA THR A 21 60.03 19.79 -25.64
C THR A 21 59.39 20.50 -24.45
N GLU A 22 58.13 20.20 -24.15
CA GLU A 22 57.57 20.38 -22.81
C GLU A 22 57.39 19.02 -22.14
N SER A 23 58.08 18.91 -21.00
CA SER A 23 58.08 17.86 -20.00
C SER A 23 56.97 16.81 -20.08
N GLY A 24 57.39 15.53 -20.12
CA GLY A 24 56.52 14.41 -19.83
C GLY A 24 55.75 14.59 -18.53
N GLN A 25 54.47 14.92 -18.64
CA GLN A 25 53.51 14.59 -17.60
C GLN A 25 53.37 13.07 -17.63
N LYS A 26 54.02 12.41 -16.66
CA LYS A 26 53.59 11.07 -16.24
C LYS A 26 52.08 11.13 -16.07
N ASN A 27 51.34 10.35 -16.86
CA ASN A 27 49.96 10.00 -16.55
C ASN A 27 49.98 9.23 -15.23
N SER A 28 50.06 9.95 -14.12
CA SER A 28 49.87 9.38 -12.80
C SER A 28 48.39 9.01 -12.70
N GLU A 29 48.12 7.77 -12.31
CA GLU A 29 46.76 7.35 -12.05
C GLU A 29 46.10 8.34 -11.07
N PRO A 30 44.85 8.78 -11.35
CA PRO A 30 44.20 9.77 -10.52
C PRO A 30 44.09 9.26 -9.08
N LYS A 31 44.59 10.05 -8.12
CA LYS A 31 44.57 9.72 -6.70
C LYS A 31 43.14 9.43 -6.24
N ILE A 32 42.94 8.24 -5.68
CA ILE A 32 41.64 7.81 -5.15
C ILE A 32 41.50 8.31 -3.71
N HIS A 33 40.39 8.99 -3.44
CA HIS A 33 39.99 9.45 -2.12
C HIS A 33 38.82 8.62 -1.61
N LYS A 34 38.79 8.40 -0.29
CA LYS A 34 37.66 7.77 0.42
C LYS A 34 37.20 8.70 1.52
N SER A 35 35.90 8.84 1.71
CA SER A 35 35.32 9.61 2.80
C SER A 35 34.00 9.00 3.24
N THR A 36 33.58 9.31 4.46
CA THR A 36 32.27 8.97 4.98
C THR A 36 31.49 10.25 5.25
N GLY A 37 30.16 10.18 5.19
CA GLY A 37 29.33 11.32 5.51
C GLY A 37 27.85 11.04 5.32
N THR A 38 27.03 12.05 5.60
CA THR A 38 25.58 12.00 5.46
C THR A 38 25.16 12.66 4.16
N VAL A 39 24.34 12.00 3.35
CA VAL A 39 23.76 12.61 2.14
C VAL A 39 22.73 13.66 2.56
N VAL A 40 22.80 14.83 1.96
CA VAL A 40 22.01 15.99 2.40
C VAL A 40 21.21 16.60 1.27
N GLN A 41 21.66 16.40 0.03
CA GLN A 41 20.92 16.75 -1.17
C GLN A 41 21.37 15.84 -2.31
N ILE A 42 20.45 15.52 -3.20
CA ILE A 42 20.68 14.74 -4.41
C ILE A 42 20.06 15.49 -5.57
N ASP A 43 20.83 15.70 -6.63
CA ASP A 43 20.41 16.26 -7.91
C ASP A 43 20.69 15.23 -9.01
N GLU A 44 20.17 15.48 -10.22
CA GLU A 44 20.27 14.57 -11.38
C GLU A 44 21.69 14.01 -11.62
N TYR A 45 22.72 14.84 -11.44
CA TYR A 45 24.13 14.47 -11.68
C TYR A 45 25.05 14.80 -10.50
N SER A 46 24.48 15.03 -9.32
CA SER A 46 25.25 15.46 -8.16
C SER A 46 24.70 14.93 -6.84
N VAL A 47 25.60 14.68 -5.89
CA VAL A 47 25.22 14.43 -4.50
C VAL A 47 26.00 15.35 -3.57
N THR A 48 25.30 15.97 -2.63
CA THR A 48 25.91 16.78 -1.58
C THR A 48 25.97 15.98 -0.29
N ILE A 49 27.18 15.83 0.26
CA ILE A 49 27.45 15.04 1.46
C ILE A 49 28.10 15.92 2.55
N ALA A 50 27.53 15.87 3.75
CA ALA A 50 28.16 16.33 4.98
C ALA A 50 29.22 15.32 5.41
N LEU A 51 30.49 15.56 5.09
CA LEU A 51 31.56 14.62 5.39
C LEU A 51 31.86 14.56 6.90
N SER A 52 31.98 13.37 7.47
CA SER A 52 32.31 13.15 8.88
C SER A 52 33.61 13.87 9.26
N GLY A 53 33.60 14.62 10.35
CA GLY A 53 34.78 15.37 10.82
C GLY A 53 35.09 16.65 10.03
N LYS A 54 34.20 17.11 9.14
CA LYS A 54 34.32 18.38 8.43
C LYS A 54 33.07 19.23 8.66
N THR A 55 33.26 20.52 8.88
CA THR A 55 32.19 21.51 8.96
C THR A 55 31.62 21.91 7.59
N LYS A 56 32.25 21.50 6.49
CA LYS A 56 31.85 21.87 5.11
C LYS A 56 31.25 20.71 4.34
N MET A 57 30.14 21.02 3.68
CA MET A 57 29.47 20.19 2.69
C MET A 57 30.36 19.96 1.47
N SER A 58 30.24 18.80 0.84
CA SER A 58 30.98 18.46 -0.37
C SER A 58 30.03 17.97 -1.46
N VAL A 59 30.09 18.61 -2.62
CA VAL A 59 29.37 18.20 -3.83
C VAL A 59 30.22 17.21 -4.62
N PHE A 60 29.62 16.12 -5.07
CA PHE A 60 30.24 15.08 -5.88
C PHE A 60 29.47 14.90 -7.17
N ASP A 61 30.16 14.90 -8.30
CA ASP A 61 29.59 14.55 -9.61
C ASP A 61 29.37 13.03 -9.67
N THR A 62 28.15 12.61 -10.02
CA THR A 62 27.72 11.21 -9.99
C THR A 62 27.63 10.56 -11.36
N ARG A 63 27.98 11.24 -12.46
CA ARG A 63 27.81 10.70 -13.83
C ARG A 63 28.60 9.42 -14.11
N ASP A 64 29.72 9.23 -13.41
CA ASP A 64 30.61 8.08 -13.59
C ASP A 64 30.65 7.15 -12.35
N VAL A 65 29.63 7.21 -11.49
CA VAL A 65 29.65 6.47 -10.22
C VAL A 65 29.06 5.07 -10.37
N ILE A 66 29.75 4.07 -9.84
CA ILE A 66 29.17 2.75 -9.59
C ILE A 66 28.39 2.84 -8.28
N MET A 67 27.06 2.87 -8.35
CA MET A 67 26.20 2.89 -7.17
C MET A 67 25.96 1.46 -6.68
N ASP A 68 26.32 1.19 -5.43
CA ASP A 68 25.91 -0.01 -4.69
C ASP A 68 24.83 0.41 -3.68
N MET A 69 23.80 1.07 -4.21
CA MET A 69 22.56 1.44 -3.55
C MET A 69 21.46 0.79 -4.39
N GLY A 70 20.47 0.12 -3.78
CA GLY A 70 19.35 -0.43 -4.55
C GLY A 70 18.72 0.66 -5.42
N ALA A 71 18.08 0.26 -6.53
CA ALA A 71 17.67 1.15 -7.63
C ALA A 71 16.76 2.36 -7.27
N TYR A 72 16.40 2.58 -5.99
CA TYR A 72 15.40 3.55 -5.57
C TYR A 72 15.71 4.36 -4.30
N GLU A 73 16.96 4.41 -3.81
CA GLU A 73 17.24 5.09 -2.52
C GLU A 73 18.05 6.38 -2.68
N TYR A 74 17.36 7.42 -3.16
CA TYR A 74 17.86 8.81 -3.15
C TYR A 74 17.23 9.63 -2.02
N ASN A 75 17.33 9.15 -0.77
CA ASN A 75 16.87 9.90 0.40
C ASN A 75 18.01 10.68 1.05
N THR A 76 17.71 11.86 1.61
CA THR A 76 18.62 12.61 2.47
C THR A 76 18.69 11.96 3.87
N GLY A 77 19.75 12.21 4.62
CA GLY A 77 19.97 11.65 5.97
C GLY A 77 20.71 10.30 6.00
N ILE A 78 20.95 9.65 4.86
CA ILE A 78 21.66 8.35 4.80
C ILE A 78 23.17 8.51 4.99
N GLN A 79 23.78 7.61 5.76
CA GLN A 79 25.23 7.56 5.90
C GLN A 79 25.86 6.74 4.79
N VAL A 80 26.81 7.33 4.08
CA VAL A 80 27.51 6.71 2.95
C VAL A 80 29.02 6.78 3.10
N LYS A 81 29.68 5.79 2.51
CA LYS A 81 31.10 5.79 2.17
C LYS A 81 31.22 6.09 0.69
N ILE A 82 31.88 7.19 0.37
CA ILE A 82 32.13 7.61 -1.01
C ILE A 82 33.60 7.44 -1.36
N THR A 83 33.85 6.88 -2.54
CA THR A 83 35.15 6.80 -3.20
C THR A 83 35.10 7.74 -4.41
N TYR A 84 36.05 8.65 -4.52
CA TYR A 84 36.06 9.69 -5.55
C TYR A 84 37.47 10.06 -5.98
N ILE A 85 37.58 10.69 -7.15
CA ILE A 85 38.82 11.30 -7.65
C ILE A 85 38.64 12.81 -7.79
N MET A 86 39.74 13.55 -7.81
CA MET A 86 39.73 14.97 -8.16
C MET A 86 40.02 15.12 -9.66
N ARG A 87 39.15 15.80 -10.42
CA ARG A 87 39.38 16.14 -11.82
C ARG A 87 39.03 17.61 -12.06
N LYS A 88 40.02 18.42 -12.49
CA LYS A 88 39.86 19.87 -12.71
C LYS A 88 39.17 20.59 -11.53
N GLY A 89 39.60 20.28 -10.30
CA GLY A 89 39.04 20.86 -9.07
C GLY A 89 37.70 20.28 -8.60
N LYS A 90 37.05 19.40 -9.37
CA LYS A 90 35.77 18.76 -9.02
C LYS A 90 35.99 17.38 -8.41
N LYS A 91 35.14 17.01 -7.45
CA LYS A 91 35.07 15.66 -6.89
C LYS A 91 34.19 14.80 -7.79
N ILE A 92 34.76 13.79 -8.42
CA ILE A 92 34.03 12.84 -9.29
C ILE A 92 33.85 11.55 -8.51
N ALA A 93 32.62 11.22 -8.15
CA ALA A 93 32.31 9.98 -7.47
C ALA A 93 32.61 8.78 -8.39
N LYS A 94 33.23 7.74 -7.81
CA LYS A 94 33.54 6.47 -8.50
C LYS A 94 32.82 5.28 -7.87
N LYS A 95 32.63 5.30 -6.55
CA LYS A 95 31.79 4.33 -5.85
C LYS A 95 31.11 4.97 -4.66
N MET A 96 29.85 4.68 -4.43
CA MET A 96 29.14 5.08 -3.22
C MET A 96 28.47 3.86 -2.59
N LYS A 97 28.68 3.67 -1.28
CA LYS A 97 28.15 2.54 -0.51
C LYS A 97 27.50 3.02 0.78
N LEU A 98 26.31 2.52 1.12
CA LEU A 98 25.68 2.76 2.42
C LEU A 98 26.50 2.18 3.58
N LEU A 99 26.63 2.92 4.67
CA LEU A 99 27.35 2.49 5.88
C LEU A 99 26.46 1.74 6.86
N LYS A 100 25.20 2.16 6.99
CA LYS A 100 24.16 1.51 7.81
C LYS A 100 22.81 1.71 7.11
N PRO A 101 22.35 0.76 6.28
CA PRO A 101 20.98 0.80 5.77
C PRO A 101 20.02 0.73 6.96
N SER A 102 18.92 1.49 6.93
CA SER A 102 17.88 1.36 7.96
C SER A 102 17.21 -0.01 7.84
N GLU A 103 16.56 -0.45 8.92
CA GLU A 103 15.75 -1.68 8.90
C GLU A 103 14.71 -1.63 7.78
N GLU A 104 14.05 -0.48 7.61
CA GLU A 104 13.10 -0.26 6.52
C GLU A 104 13.73 -0.46 5.13
N MET A 105 14.94 0.06 4.89
CA MET A 105 15.65 -0.12 3.61
C MET A 105 15.98 -1.59 3.35
N LEU A 106 16.41 -2.32 4.39
CA LEU A 106 16.69 -3.75 4.29
C LEU A 106 15.42 -4.55 3.99
N VAL A 107 14.31 -4.23 4.65
CA VAL A 107 12.99 -4.81 4.39
C VAL A 107 12.56 -4.54 2.95
N ASN A 108 12.64 -3.29 2.50
CA ASN A 108 12.30 -2.90 1.12
C ASN A 108 13.10 -3.69 0.10
N LYS A 109 14.42 -3.80 0.30
CA LYS A 109 15.30 -4.55 -0.59
C LYS A 109 14.90 -6.03 -0.66
N LYS A 110 14.63 -6.67 0.48
CA LYS A 110 14.20 -8.08 0.52
C LYS A 110 12.84 -8.27 -0.14
N ILE A 111 11.91 -7.34 0.04
CA ILE A 111 10.60 -7.35 -0.63
C ILE A 111 10.78 -7.24 -2.15
N ILE A 112 11.62 -6.32 -2.64
CA ILE A 112 11.88 -6.18 -4.08
C ILE A 112 12.48 -7.47 -4.64
N MET A 113 13.46 -8.07 -3.96
CA MET A 113 14.03 -9.36 -4.38
C MET A 113 13.00 -10.50 -4.40
N LEU A 114 12.01 -10.47 -3.50
CA LEU A 114 10.90 -11.42 -3.52
C LEU A 114 9.98 -11.18 -4.73
N ILE A 115 9.63 -9.93 -5.01
CA ILE A 115 8.80 -9.55 -6.17
C ILE A 115 9.49 -9.93 -7.48
N ASP A 116 10.81 -9.73 -7.60
CA ASP A 116 11.61 -10.09 -8.78
C ASP A 116 11.59 -11.60 -9.08
N GLN A 117 11.23 -12.44 -8.11
CA GLN A 117 11.13 -13.89 -8.24
C GLN A 117 9.70 -14.37 -8.55
N MET A 118 8.71 -13.47 -8.53
CA MET A 118 7.32 -13.81 -8.77
C MET A 118 7.01 -13.84 -10.27
N SER A 119 6.18 -14.79 -10.71
CA SER A 119 5.57 -14.73 -12.04
C SER A 119 4.56 -13.58 -12.12
N LEU A 120 4.18 -13.18 -13.33
CA LEU A 120 3.16 -12.13 -13.51
C LEU A 120 1.82 -12.52 -12.86
N GLU A 121 1.43 -13.79 -12.96
CA GLU A 121 0.22 -14.34 -12.35
C GLU A 121 0.30 -14.31 -10.82
N GLU A 122 1.47 -14.66 -10.24
CA GLU A 122 1.70 -14.51 -8.80
C GLU A 122 1.61 -13.04 -8.37
N LYS A 123 2.21 -12.13 -9.15
CA LYS A 123 2.17 -10.69 -8.90
C LYS A 123 0.74 -10.16 -8.90
N VAL A 124 -0.02 -10.43 -9.97
CA VAL A 124 -1.42 -9.98 -10.10
C VAL A 124 -2.31 -10.64 -9.05
N GLY A 125 -2.16 -11.94 -8.78
CA GLY A 125 -2.95 -12.65 -7.76
C GLY A 125 -2.85 -12.02 -6.37
N GLN A 126 -1.67 -11.50 -6.00
CA GLN A 126 -1.46 -10.83 -4.72
C GLN A 126 -2.19 -9.48 -4.58
N LEU A 127 -2.69 -8.88 -5.66
CA LEU A 127 -3.57 -7.70 -5.60
C LEU A 127 -5.00 -8.06 -5.19
N PHE A 128 -5.38 -9.34 -5.14
CA PHE A 128 -6.76 -9.73 -4.89
C PHE A 128 -6.98 -10.18 -3.44
N PHE A 129 -7.93 -9.54 -2.77
CA PHE A 129 -8.43 -9.95 -1.45
C PHE A 129 -9.88 -10.37 -1.63
N VAL A 130 -10.07 -11.67 -1.84
CA VAL A 130 -11.31 -12.17 -2.43
C VAL A 130 -12.27 -12.65 -1.37
N ARG A 131 -13.57 -12.55 -1.63
CA ARG A 131 -14.58 -13.21 -0.81
C ARG A 131 -14.31 -14.72 -0.79
N CYS A 132 -14.15 -15.30 0.40
CA CYS A 132 -13.86 -16.73 0.52
C CYS A 132 -14.95 -17.56 -0.19
N PRO A 133 -14.58 -18.38 -1.18
CA PRO A 133 -15.55 -19.22 -1.87
C PRO A 133 -15.97 -20.37 -0.95
N GLN A 134 -17.22 -20.81 -1.08
CA GLN A 134 -17.74 -21.92 -0.26
C GLN A 134 -17.13 -23.28 -0.65
N ASN A 135 -16.70 -23.40 -1.91
CA ASN A 135 -16.09 -24.59 -2.46
C ASN A 135 -14.75 -24.21 -3.09
N ASN A 136 -13.83 -25.18 -3.17
CA ASN A 136 -12.55 -25.03 -3.88
C ASN A 136 -11.65 -23.89 -3.38
N ALA A 137 -11.79 -23.47 -2.11
CA ALA A 137 -10.97 -22.40 -1.54
C ALA A 137 -9.46 -22.70 -1.65
N ILE A 138 -9.03 -23.93 -1.38
CA ILE A 138 -7.62 -24.32 -1.50
C ILE A 138 -7.16 -24.33 -2.97
N GLU A 139 -7.93 -24.97 -3.86
CA GLU A 139 -7.62 -25.04 -5.30
C GLU A 139 -7.49 -23.62 -5.90
N ASN A 140 -8.36 -22.70 -5.50
CA ASN A 140 -8.32 -21.32 -5.98
C ASN A 140 -7.09 -20.55 -5.48
N LEU A 141 -6.59 -20.81 -4.26
CA LEU A 141 -5.34 -20.22 -3.78
C LEU A 141 -4.15 -20.65 -4.66
N GLU A 142 -4.08 -21.94 -4.97
CA GLU A 142 -3.00 -22.52 -5.77
C GLU A 142 -3.07 -22.03 -7.23
N ARG A 143 -4.28 -21.94 -7.78
CA ARG A 143 -4.52 -21.56 -9.18
C ARG A 143 -4.35 -20.07 -9.45
N TYR A 144 -4.82 -19.22 -8.53
CA TYR A 144 -4.90 -17.77 -8.75
C TYR A 144 -3.92 -16.96 -7.89
N HIS A 145 -3.13 -17.62 -7.03
CA HIS A 145 -2.12 -16.98 -6.19
C HIS A 145 -2.66 -15.80 -5.36
N ILE A 146 -3.88 -15.97 -4.84
CA ILE A 146 -4.68 -14.96 -4.17
C ILE A 146 -3.91 -14.31 -3.01
N GLY A 147 -4.06 -12.98 -2.86
CA GLY A 147 -3.43 -12.19 -1.81
C GLY A 147 -4.05 -12.36 -0.42
N GLY A 148 -5.35 -12.65 -0.37
CA GLY A 148 -6.07 -12.96 0.86
C GLY A 148 -7.53 -13.41 0.68
N TYR A 149 -8.15 -13.88 1.77
CA TYR A 149 -9.57 -14.21 1.85
C TYR A 149 -10.35 -13.35 2.85
N VAL A 150 -11.45 -12.73 2.39
CA VAL A 150 -12.44 -12.08 3.24
C VAL A 150 -13.50 -13.10 3.64
N LEU A 151 -13.61 -13.34 4.94
CA LEU A 151 -14.58 -14.25 5.56
C LEU A 151 -15.84 -13.48 5.99
N PHE A 152 -16.98 -14.14 5.88
CA PHE A 152 -18.31 -13.63 6.21
C PHE A 152 -18.95 -14.48 7.30
N GLY A 153 -20.09 -14.03 7.83
CA GLY A 153 -20.78 -14.75 8.90
C GLY A 153 -21.13 -16.19 8.55
N ARG A 154 -21.39 -16.49 7.27
CA ARG A 154 -21.62 -17.87 6.80
C ARG A 154 -20.43 -18.80 7.03
N ASP A 155 -19.22 -18.27 7.00
CA ASP A 155 -17.99 -19.06 7.09
C ASP A 155 -17.71 -19.47 8.55
N PHE A 156 -18.37 -18.82 9.52
CA PHE A 156 -18.30 -19.17 10.95
C PHE A 156 -19.56 -19.87 11.46
N ALA A 157 -20.62 -19.95 10.65
CA ALA A 157 -21.86 -20.60 11.01
C ALA A 157 -21.62 -22.09 11.35
N ASN A 158 -22.14 -22.54 12.49
CA ASN A 158 -21.96 -23.90 13.01
C ASN A 158 -20.50 -24.33 13.23
N GLN A 159 -19.55 -23.39 13.26
CA GLN A 159 -18.16 -23.67 13.58
C GLN A 159 -17.89 -23.50 15.08
N SER A 160 -16.93 -24.29 15.58
CA SER A 160 -16.26 -24.00 16.85
C SER A 160 -15.02 -23.12 16.60
N PRO A 161 -14.50 -22.42 17.63
CA PRO A 161 -13.24 -21.69 17.52
C PRO A 161 -12.08 -22.54 16.98
N ALA A 162 -12.00 -23.81 17.40
CA ALA A 162 -10.97 -24.74 16.93
C ALA A 162 -11.14 -25.09 15.43
N SER A 163 -12.38 -25.30 14.96
CA SER A 163 -12.66 -25.56 13.54
C SER A 163 -12.31 -24.35 12.68
N ALA A 164 -12.70 -23.14 13.10
CA ALA A 164 -12.44 -21.91 12.36
C ALA A 164 -10.93 -21.61 12.28
N SER A 165 -10.20 -21.80 13.38
CA SER A 165 -8.75 -21.67 13.42
C SER A 165 -8.05 -22.71 12.53
N ALA A 166 -8.52 -23.96 12.51
CA ALA A 166 -7.98 -25.00 11.63
C ALA A 166 -8.24 -24.69 10.15
N MET A 167 -9.41 -24.13 9.82
CA MET A 167 -9.77 -23.70 8.46
C MET A 167 -8.81 -22.61 7.95
N THR A 168 -8.61 -21.54 8.72
CA THR A 168 -7.71 -20.44 8.31
C THR A 168 -6.25 -20.89 8.26
N ALA A 169 -5.82 -21.75 9.18
CA ALA A 169 -4.49 -22.38 9.13
C ALA A 169 -4.30 -23.23 7.87
N SER A 170 -5.34 -23.95 7.43
CA SER A 170 -5.32 -24.71 6.18
C SER A 170 -5.11 -23.79 4.98
N TYR A 171 -5.79 -22.64 4.91
CA TYR A 171 -5.59 -21.66 3.84
C TYR A 171 -4.16 -21.12 3.83
N GLN A 172 -3.60 -20.78 5.00
CA GLN A 172 -2.22 -20.32 5.10
C GLN A 172 -1.21 -21.37 4.61
N ALA A 173 -1.44 -22.65 4.93
CA ALA A 173 -0.56 -23.74 4.54
C ALA A 173 -0.50 -24.00 3.01
N HIS A 174 -1.53 -23.61 2.27
CA HIS A 174 -1.61 -23.76 0.81
C HIS A 174 -1.27 -22.47 0.05
N SER A 175 -0.83 -21.42 0.75
CA SER A 175 -0.38 -20.19 0.11
C SER A 175 1.14 -20.03 0.21
N LYS A 176 1.79 -19.81 -0.94
CA LYS A 176 3.23 -19.56 -1.03
C LYS A 176 3.62 -18.24 -0.35
N ILE A 177 2.80 -17.21 -0.53
CA ILE A 177 2.92 -15.94 0.20
C ILE A 177 1.81 -15.91 1.25
N PRO A 178 2.11 -15.70 2.54
CA PRO A 178 1.12 -15.68 3.62
C PRO A 178 -0.07 -14.79 3.29
N LEU A 179 -1.29 -15.27 3.55
CA LEU A 179 -2.54 -14.61 3.17
C LEU A 179 -2.90 -13.52 4.18
N PHE A 180 -3.53 -12.45 3.67
CA PHE A 180 -4.48 -11.73 4.50
C PHE A 180 -5.72 -12.59 4.73
N ILE A 181 -6.19 -12.66 5.96
CA ILE A 181 -7.45 -13.29 6.32
C ILE A 181 -8.26 -12.23 7.04
N GLY A 182 -9.32 -11.76 6.37
CA GLY A 182 -10.05 -10.56 6.73
C GLY A 182 -11.49 -10.82 7.14
N VAL A 183 -12.08 -9.90 7.90
CA VAL A 183 -13.51 -9.93 8.30
C VAL A 183 -14.04 -8.53 8.60
N ASP A 184 -15.34 -8.29 8.43
CA ASP A 184 -16.02 -7.10 8.96
C ASP A 184 -16.54 -7.34 10.38
N GLU A 185 -15.66 -7.36 11.38
CA GLU A 185 -16.08 -7.38 12.78
C GLU A 185 -16.13 -5.93 13.31
N GLU A 186 -17.07 -5.13 12.82
CA GLU A 186 -17.18 -3.72 13.20
C GLU A 186 -17.72 -3.58 14.63
N GLY A 187 -18.77 -4.35 14.94
CA GLY A 187 -19.62 -4.18 16.11
C GLY A 187 -21.03 -3.70 15.70
N GLY A 188 -21.99 -3.80 16.62
CA GLY A 188 -23.38 -3.40 16.37
C GLY A 188 -24.06 -4.27 15.33
N THR A 189 -24.51 -3.66 14.24
CA THR A 189 -25.25 -4.35 13.16
C THR A 189 -24.33 -5.15 12.22
N VAL A 190 -23.01 -4.92 12.28
CA VAL A 190 -22.02 -5.63 11.46
C VAL A 190 -21.07 -6.43 12.35
N ASN A 191 -21.50 -7.66 12.63
CA ASN A 191 -20.73 -8.70 13.30
C ASN A 191 -20.77 -9.96 12.43
N ARG A 192 -19.62 -10.53 12.08
CA ARG A 192 -19.56 -11.79 11.31
C ARG A 192 -19.26 -12.99 12.20
N ILE A 193 -18.47 -12.81 13.25
CA ILE A 193 -17.98 -13.88 14.12
C ILE A 193 -18.75 -13.88 15.43
N SER A 194 -18.77 -12.76 16.16
CA SER A 194 -19.36 -12.67 17.50
C SER A 194 -20.88 -12.82 17.51
N ILE A 195 -21.53 -12.76 16.34
CA ILE A 195 -22.95 -13.08 16.17
C ILE A 195 -23.27 -14.56 16.45
N HIS A 196 -22.25 -15.43 16.34
CA HIS A 196 -22.38 -16.86 16.58
C HIS A 196 -22.06 -17.20 18.04
N PRO A 197 -22.99 -17.81 18.80
CA PRO A 197 -22.80 -18.09 20.23
C PRO A 197 -21.60 -18.98 20.59
N SER A 198 -21.06 -19.72 19.63
CA SER A 198 -19.86 -20.55 19.81
C SER A 198 -18.56 -19.72 19.96
N PHE A 199 -18.58 -18.44 19.57
CA PHE A 199 -17.42 -17.55 19.64
C PHE A 199 -17.56 -16.48 20.72
N ARG A 200 -18.76 -15.95 20.92
CA ARG A 200 -19.06 -14.97 21.98
C ARG A 200 -20.51 -15.08 22.42
N ALA A 201 -20.78 -14.88 23.71
CA ALA A 201 -22.14 -14.95 24.25
C ALA A 201 -23.03 -13.76 23.82
N VAL A 202 -22.41 -12.59 23.65
CA VAL A 202 -23.06 -11.36 23.17
C VAL A 202 -22.21 -10.83 22.02
N PRO A 203 -22.80 -10.43 20.87
CA PRO A 203 -22.04 -9.81 19.78
C PRO A 203 -21.35 -8.52 20.22
N PHE A 204 -20.31 -8.08 19.52
CA PHE A 204 -19.68 -6.78 19.84
C PHE A 204 -20.70 -5.63 19.65
N HIS A 205 -20.67 -4.66 20.57
CA HIS A 205 -21.61 -3.55 20.57
C HIS A 205 -21.24 -2.51 19.50
N SER A 206 -22.19 -1.65 19.13
CA SER A 206 -21.90 -0.57 18.17
C SER A 206 -20.93 0.44 18.79
N PRO A 207 -20.15 1.16 17.97
CA PRO A 207 -19.27 2.21 18.47
C PRO A 207 -20.01 3.31 19.24
N GLN A 208 -21.27 3.60 18.87
CA GLN A 208 -22.14 4.53 19.59
C GLN A 208 -22.45 4.03 21.01
N SER A 209 -22.88 2.78 21.15
CA SER A 209 -23.24 2.19 22.45
C SER A 209 -22.03 2.09 23.38
N LEU A 210 -20.87 1.66 22.85
CA LEU A 210 -19.63 1.56 23.63
C LEU A 210 -19.21 2.92 24.17
N TYR A 211 -19.23 3.95 23.33
CA TYR A 211 -18.83 5.28 23.76
C TYR A 211 -19.81 5.89 24.77
N ALA A 212 -21.11 5.70 24.56
CA ALA A 212 -22.13 6.17 25.49
C ALA A 212 -22.03 5.49 26.87
N GLU A 213 -21.66 4.20 26.90
CA GLU A 213 -21.56 3.41 28.12
C GLU A 213 -20.27 3.71 28.91
N GLY A 214 -19.12 3.77 28.24
CA GLY A 214 -17.83 3.81 28.92
C GLY A 214 -16.75 4.66 28.24
N GLY A 215 -17.12 5.51 27.29
CA GLY A 215 -16.19 6.41 26.60
C GLY A 215 -15.10 5.67 25.83
N PHE A 216 -13.95 6.35 25.63
CA PHE A 216 -12.83 5.78 24.87
C PHE A 216 -12.13 4.61 25.57
N ASP A 217 -12.22 4.51 26.90
CA ASP A 217 -11.65 3.38 27.64
C ASP A 217 -12.37 2.08 27.28
N LEU A 218 -13.71 2.12 27.16
CA LEU A 218 -14.50 0.97 26.73
C LEU A 218 -14.31 0.66 25.24
N VAL A 219 -14.18 1.67 24.38
CA VAL A 219 -13.81 1.46 22.97
C VAL A 219 -12.45 0.75 22.85
N THR A 220 -11.48 1.13 23.66
CA THR A 220 -10.14 0.55 23.66
C THR A 220 -10.16 -0.91 24.13
N SER A 221 -10.86 -1.19 25.23
CA SER A 221 -10.95 -2.55 25.76
C SER A 221 -11.77 -3.49 24.85
N ASP A 222 -12.86 -3.01 24.24
CA ASP A 222 -13.61 -3.76 23.22
C ASP A 222 -12.72 -4.09 22.01
N THR A 223 -12.00 -3.11 21.48
CA THR A 223 -11.08 -3.31 20.35
C THR A 223 -10.04 -4.38 20.67
N LYS A 224 -9.46 -4.34 21.88
CA LYS A 224 -8.49 -5.35 22.32
C LYS A 224 -9.08 -6.75 22.47
N GLU A 225 -10.29 -6.86 23.02
CA GLU A 225 -11.00 -8.14 23.13
C GLU A 225 -11.28 -8.72 21.74
N LYS A 226 -11.76 -7.88 20.83
CA LYS A 226 -12.03 -8.20 19.44
C LYS A 226 -10.77 -8.68 18.72
N ASP A 227 -9.67 -7.93 18.80
CA ASP A 227 -8.40 -8.30 18.18
C ASP A 227 -7.86 -9.63 18.73
N THR A 228 -8.03 -9.87 20.03
CA THR A 228 -7.67 -11.15 20.66
C THR A 228 -8.49 -12.31 20.09
N LEU A 229 -9.82 -12.13 19.95
CA LEU A 229 -10.69 -13.13 19.34
C LEU A 229 -10.28 -13.39 17.89
N LEU A 230 -10.16 -12.35 17.06
CA LEU A 230 -9.80 -12.48 15.65
C LEU A 230 -8.49 -13.24 15.45
N LYS A 231 -7.44 -12.86 16.19
CA LYS A 231 -6.14 -13.53 16.11
C LYS A 231 -6.19 -15.00 16.52
N SER A 232 -7.01 -15.35 17.52
CA SER A 232 -7.16 -16.75 17.94
C SER A 232 -7.72 -17.65 16.83
N LEU A 233 -8.44 -17.06 15.87
CA LEU A 233 -9.04 -17.72 14.72
C LEU A 233 -8.17 -17.62 13.46
N GLY A 234 -6.97 -17.04 13.54
CA GLY A 234 -6.09 -16.82 12.39
C GLY A 234 -6.52 -15.67 11.48
N VAL A 235 -7.51 -14.86 11.90
CA VAL A 235 -7.90 -13.62 11.23
C VAL A 235 -6.87 -12.54 11.57
N ASN A 236 -6.32 -11.88 10.56
CA ASN A 236 -5.21 -10.94 10.70
C ASN A 236 -5.51 -9.53 10.15
N VAL A 237 -6.66 -9.33 9.51
CA VAL A 237 -7.17 -8.01 9.10
C VAL A 237 -8.61 -7.88 9.59
N ASN A 238 -8.94 -6.78 10.26
CA ASN A 238 -10.32 -6.40 10.51
C ASN A 238 -10.65 -5.20 9.64
N PHE A 239 -11.77 -5.27 8.91
CA PHE A 239 -12.27 -4.16 8.10
C PHE A 239 -12.92 -3.12 9.03
N ALA A 240 -12.12 -2.46 9.85
CA ALA A 240 -12.52 -1.49 10.85
C ALA A 240 -11.34 -0.52 11.12
N PRO A 241 -11.61 0.69 11.62
CA PRO A 241 -12.91 1.25 11.99
C PRO A 241 -13.69 1.86 10.81
N VAL A 242 -15.03 1.85 10.94
CA VAL A 242 -15.88 2.77 10.17
C VAL A 242 -15.51 4.20 10.57
N SER A 243 -15.07 4.96 9.58
CA SER A 243 -14.54 6.32 9.65
C SER A 243 -15.50 7.35 9.04
N ASP A 244 -16.67 6.89 8.58
CA ASP A 244 -17.72 7.74 8.03
C ASP A 244 -18.37 8.62 9.11
N LEU A 245 -18.83 9.79 8.70
CA LEU A 245 -19.59 10.70 9.55
C LEU A 245 -21.08 10.53 9.32
N SER A 246 -21.80 10.20 10.38
CA SER A 246 -23.23 10.37 10.45
C SER A 246 -23.65 10.61 11.90
N MET A 247 -24.54 11.58 12.09
CA MET A 247 -25.25 11.85 13.35
C MET A 247 -26.77 11.82 13.15
N ASN A 248 -27.23 11.46 11.94
CA ASN A 248 -28.62 11.44 11.56
C ASN A 248 -29.10 9.98 11.45
N PRO A 249 -30.04 9.52 12.30
CA PRO A 249 -30.56 8.15 12.28
C PRO A 249 -31.14 7.69 10.94
N GLU A 250 -31.51 8.60 10.05
CA GLU A 250 -32.04 8.27 8.72
C GLU A 250 -30.95 7.96 7.69
N ASP A 251 -29.67 8.25 7.98
CA ASP A 251 -28.59 7.95 7.05
C ASP A 251 -28.28 6.45 7.09
N PHE A 252 -28.02 5.85 5.91
CA PHE A 252 -27.70 4.43 5.79
C PHE A 252 -26.56 3.97 6.71
N ILE A 253 -25.52 4.80 6.87
CA ILE A 253 -24.32 4.44 7.63
C ILE A 253 -24.48 4.64 9.14
N TYR A 254 -25.57 5.25 9.61
CA TYR A 254 -25.72 5.74 10.99
C TYR A 254 -25.44 4.67 12.04
N ASP A 255 -26.10 3.51 11.96
CA ASP A 255 -25.99 2.43 12.97
C ASP A 255 -24.57 1.84 13.06
N ARG A 256 -23.75 2.05 12.03
CA ARG A 256 -22.35 1.60 11.93
C ARG A 256 -21.36 2.70 12.32
N ALA A 257 -21.72 3.96 12.13
CA ALA A 257 -20.88 5.11 12.40
C ALA A 257 -20.74 5.38 13.91
N PHE A 258 -19.71 6.13 14.28
CA PHE A 258 -19.47 6.53 15.67
C PHE A 258 -20.54 7.48 16.24
N GLY A 259 -21.34 8.12 15.40
CA GLY A 259 -22.48 8.94 15.85
C GLY A 259 -22.09 10.30 16.43
N GLN A 260 -20.87 10.79 16.17
CA GLN A 260 -20.38 12.09 16.68
C GLN A 260 -19.84 12.97 15.55
N ASN A 261 -19.52 14.22 15.90
CA ASN A 261 -18.91 15.17 14.96
C ASN A 261 -17.52 14.73 14.48
N ALA A 262 -17.03 15.38 13.42
CA ALA A 262 -15.79 15.05 12.73
C ALA A 262 -14.55 14.89 13.65
N ASN A 263 -14.39 15.78 14.63
CA ASN A 263 -13.25 15.73 15.55
C ASN A 263 -13.34 14.54 16.51
N MET A 264 -14.54 14.29 17.07
CA MET A 264 -14.77 13.17 17.98
C MET A 264 -14.64 11.83 17.25
N THR A 265 -15.16 11.73 16.02
CA THR A 265 -14.96 10.55 15.17
C THR A 265 -13.48 10.36 14.82
N GLY A 266 -12.73 11.44 14.60
CA GLY A 266 -11.28 11.37 14.41
C GLY A 266 -10.53 10.80 15.61
N GLU A 267 -10.89 11.16 16.84
CA GLU A 267 -10.29 10.58 18.04
C GLU A 267 -10.75 9.13 18.30
N TYR A 268 -11.98 8.77 17.92
CA TYR A 268 -12.43 7.36 17.88
C TYR A 268 -11.58 6.53 16.92
N VAL A 269 -11.43 6.99 15.68
CA VAL A 269 -10.62 6.30 14.67
C VAL A 269 -9.18 6.14 15.15
N LYS A 270 -8.56 7.21 15.66
CA LYS A 270 -7.21 7.15 16.24
C LYS A 270 -7.10 6.13 17.38
N THR A 271 -8.08 6.09 18.28
CA THR A 271 -8.12 5.13 19.39
C THR A 271 -8.12 3.69 18.89
N VAL A 272 -9.02 3.35 17.96
CA VAL A 272 -9.13 2.00 17.38
C VAL A 272 -7.86 1.63 16.61
N ILE A 273 -7.36 2.50 15.73
CA ILE A 273 -6.14 2.26 14.95
C ILE A 273 -4.92 2.03 15.84
N THR A 274 -4.76 2.83 16.90
CA THR A 274 -3.63 2.70 17.84
C THR A 274 -3.68 1.35 18.58
N GLN A 275 -4.88 0.92 18.99
CA GLN A 275 -5.07 -0.35 19.67
C GLN A 275 -4.80 -1.53 18.71
N MET A 276 -5.37 -1.53 17.51
CA MET A 276 -5.15 -2.57 16.50
C MET A 276 -3.67 -2.70 16.08
N SER A 277 -2.98 -1.57 15.94
CA SER A 277 -1.54 -1.55 15.67
C SER A 277 -0.72 -2.16 16.82
N THR A 278 -1.12 -1.92 18.06
CA THR A 278 -0.52 -2.54 19.26
C THR A 278 -0.73 -4.06 19.27
N ASP A 279 -1.94 -4.49 18.92
CA ASP A 279 -2.32 -5.90 18.92
C ASP A 279 -1.85 -6.67 17.67
N LYS A 280 -1.30 -5.96 16.67
CA LYS A 280 -0.85 -6.51 15.37
C LYS A 280 -2.01 -7.12 14.57
N VAL A 281 -3.14 -6.44 14.56
CA VAL A 281 -4.26 -6.71 13.64
C VAL A 281 -4.30 -5.61 12.59
N GLY A 282 -4.40 -6.01 11.32
CA GLY A 282 -4.46 -5.09 10.20
C GLY A 282 -5.74 -4.25 10.23
N SER A 283 -5.58 -2.94 10.10
CA SER A 283 -6.66 -1.96 10.11
C SER A 283 -7.08 -1.50 8.71
N VAL A 284 -8.37 -1.20 8.54
CA VAL A 284 -8.94 -0.69 7.29
C VAL A 284 -9.84 0.49 7.60
N LEU A 285 -9.38 1.71 7.30
CA LEU A 285 -10.23 2.90 7.37
C LEU A 285 -11.26 2.84 6.26
N LYS A 286 -12.55 2.98 6.59
CA LYS A 286 -13.62 2.90 5.59
C LYS A 286 -14.81 3.83 5.87
N HIS A 287 -15.51 4.35 4.87
CA HIS A 287 -15.33 4.08 3.44
C HIS A 287 -14.92 5.39 2.76
N PHE A 288 -13.64 5.52 2.39
CA PHE A 288 -13.08 6.75 1.82
C PHE A 288 -13.80 7.12 0.51
N PRO A 289 -14.06 8.41 0.23
CA PRO A 289 -13.69 9.61 1.01
C PRO A 289 -14.64 9.99 2.14
N GLY A 290 -15.57 9.11 2.49
CA GLY A 290 -16.65 9.35 3.44
C GLY A 290 -18.00 9.10 2.77
N TYR A 291 -18.83 8.28 3.42
CA TYR A 291 -20.16 7.92 2.94
C TYR A 291 -21.19 9.04 3.13
N GLY A 292 -21.03 9.87 4.17
CA GLY A 292 -21.96 10.94 4.52
C GLY A 292 -23.41 10.45 4.59
N ASN A 293 -24.33 11.22 4.02
CA ASN A 293 -25.76 10.92 3.94
C ASN A 293 -26.17 10.20 2.64
N ASN A 294 -25.22 9.57 1.94
CA ASN A 294 -25.49 8.91 0.66
C ASN A 294 -26.28 7.60 0.85
N ALA A 295 -26.99 7.22 -0.22
CA ALA A 295 -27.73 5.96 -0.29
C ALA A 295 -26.81 4.74 -0.41
N ASP A 296 -27.36 3.56 -0.11
CA ASP A 296 -26.65 2.29 -0.15
C ASP A 296 -26.19 1.91 -1.56
N THR A 297 -24.87 1.83 -1.73
CA THR A 297 -24.17 1.46 -2.96
C THR A 297 -24.20 -0.03 -3.26
N HIS A 298 -24.66 -0.88 -2.33
CA HIS A 298 -24.86 -2.31 -2.60
C HIS A 298 -26.02 -2.54 -3.58
N VAL A 299 -27.03 -1.68 -3.56
CA VAL A 299 -28.29 -1.86 -4.31
C VAL A 299 -28.48 -0.83 -5.43
N GLY A 300 -27.52 0.07 -5.63
CA GLY A 300 -27.63 1.09 -6.66
C GLY A 300 -26.53 2.14 -6.63
N PHE A 301 -26.67 3.14 -7.50
CA PHE A 301 -25.72 4.23 -7.63
C PHE A 301 -26.00 5.34 -6.61
N ALA A 302 -24.95 5.93 -6.05
CA ALA A 302 -25.05 7.09 -5.17
C ALA A 302 -24.20 8.25 -5.70
N VAL A 303 -24.75 9.48 -5.64
CA VAL A 303 -24.08 10.69 -6.11
C VAL A 303 -24.00 11.71 -5.00
N ASP A 304 -22.77 12.04 -4.60
CA ASP A 304 -22.51 13.12 -3.67
C ASP A 304 -22.21 14.42 -4.43
N ARG A 305 -22.97 15.47 -4.09
CA ARG A 305 -22.87 16.82 -4.68
C ARG A 305 -22.31 17.86 -3.73
N ARG A 306 -21.87 17.46 -2.54
CA ARG A 306 -21.22 18.35 -1.57
C ARG A 306 -19.88 18.83 -2.13
N SER A 307 -19.46 20.02 -1.73
CA SER A 307 -18.22 20.61 -2.22
C SER A 307 -17.00 19.95 -1.58
N ILE A 308 -15.84 20.09 -2.21
CA ILE A 308 -14.59 19.56 -1.67
C ILE A 308 -14.25 20.19 -0.30
N GLU A 309 -14.65 21.45 -0.06
CA GLU A 309 -14.47 22.13 1.22
C GLU A 309 -15.31 21.50 2.33
N THR A 310 -16.50 20.97 2.02
CA THR A 310 -17.29 20.20 3.00
C THR A 310 -16.53 18.94 3.40
N TYR A 311 -16.08 18.14 2.42
CA TYR A 311 -15.26 16.95 2.68
C TYR A 311 -14.02 17.28 3.51
N GLN A 312 -13.29 18.35 3.19
CA GLN A 312 -12.09 18.76 3.93
C GLN A 312 -12.36 19.18 5.38
N LYS A 313 -13.51 19.78 5.66
CA LYS A 313 -13.89 20.25 7.01
C LYS A 313 -14.60 19.17 7.83
N GLU A 314 -15.05 18.11 7.19
CA GLU A 314 -15.87 17.06 7.80
C GLU A 314 -15.29 15.68 7.46
N ASP A 315 -15.78 15.03 6.39
CA ASP A 315 -15.57 13.62 6.07
C ASP A 315 -14.10 13.18 6.03
N LEU A 316 -13.16 14.05 5.63
CA LEU A 316 -11.73 13.72 5.56
C LEU A 316 -11.03 13.75 6.92
N ILE A 317 -11.59 14.40 7.94
CA ILE A 317 -10.95 14.54 9.26
C ILE A 317 -10.67 13.18 9.91
N PRO A 318 -11.63 12.23 9.98
CA PRO A 318 -11.36 10.90 10.54
C PRO A 318 -10.28 10.13 9.78
N PHE A 319 -10.26 10.21 8.44
CA PHE A 319 -9.22 9.56 7.64
C PHE A 319 -7.84 10.17 7.87
N ILE A 320 -7.73 11.50 7.96
CA ILE A 320 -6.47 12.19 8.29
C ILE A 320 -5.95 11.70 9.64
N LYS A 321 -6.81 11.67 10.67
CA LYS A 321 -6.44 11.20 12.01
C LYS A 321 -6.02 9.73 12.02
N GLY A 322 -6.72 8.87 11.28
CA GLY A 322 -6.36 7.46 11.13
C GLY A 322 -5.01 7.27 10.44
N ILE A 323 -4.76 8.00 9.35
CA ILE A 323 -3.49 7.98 8.61
C ILE A 323 -2.33 8.45 9.51
N GLU A 324 -2.49 9.55 10.22
CA GLU A 324 -1.50 10.07 11.18
C GLU A 324 -1.23 9.11 12.34
N SER A 325 -2.22 8.29 12.71
CA SER A 325 -2.10 7.27 13.75
C SER A 325 -1.50 5.96 13.25
N GLY A 326 -1.15 5.86 11.97
CA GLY A 326 -0.45 4.72 11.38
C GLY A 326 -1.37 3.61 10.84
N ALA A 327 -2.58 3.96 10.41
CA ALA A 327 -3.49 3.04 9.72
C ALA A 327 -2.79 2.29 8.59
N ASP A 328 -3.08 1.00 8.46
CA ASP A 328 -2.42 0.15 7.48
C ASP A 328 -2.99 0.30 6.07
N SER A 329 -4.32 0.46 6.01
CA SER A 329 -5.04 0.46 4.76
C SER A 329 -6.27 1.38 4.77
N VAL A 330 -6.73 1.73 3.57
CA VAL A 330 -7.92 2.54 3.32
C VAL A 330 -8.77 1.83 2.27
N LEU A 331 -10.04 1.60 2.57
CA LEU A 331 -11.03 1.10 1.62
C LEU A 331 -11.81 2.27 1.02
N VAL A 332 -11.88 2.31 -0.31
CA VAL A 332 -12.52 3.38 -1.09
C VAL A 332 -13.88 2.91 -1.60
N ASN A 333 -14.92 3.68 -1.31
CA ASN A 333 -16.31 3.36 -1.66
C ASN A 333 -16.61 3.57 -3.15
N HIS A 334 -17.85 3.23 -3.54
CA HIS A 334 -18.35 3.37 -4.91
C HIS A 334 -19.25 4.59 -5.13
N VAL A 335 -19.20 5.59 -4.25
CA VAL A 335 -19.98 6.83 -4.42
C VAL A 335 -19.34 7.68 -5.52
N LEU A 336 -20.16 8.26 -6.40
CA LEU A 336 -19.73 9.28 -7.33
C LEU A 336 -19.67 10.64 -6.62
N VAL A 337 -18.46 11.10 -6.30
CA VAL A 337 -18.24 12.36 -5.59
C VAL A 337 -17.90 13.45 -6.60
N THR A 338 -18.92 14.19 -7.03
CA THR A 338 -18.83 15.10 -8.18
C THR A 338 -17.83 16.24 -8.02
N SER A 339 -17.47 16.59 -6.78
CA SER A 339 -16.43 17.59 -6.47
C SER A 339 -15.00 17.06 -6.58
N MET A 340 -14.81 15.74 -6.68
CA MET A 340 -13.51 15.08 -6.87
C MET A 340 -13.37 14.49 -8.27
N ASP A 341 -14.43 13.85 -8.77
CA ASP A 341 -14.54 13.28 -10.11
C ASP A 341 -16.02 13.19 -10.49
N ALA A 342 -16.40 13.85 -11.58
CA ALA A 342 -17.81 13.99 -11.98
C ALA A 342 -18.35 12.75 -12.73
N ASP A 343 -17.46 11.87 -13.20
CA ASP A 343 -17.83 10.79 -14.11
C ASP A 343 -17.54 9.39 -13.52
N THR A 344 -16.59 9.31 -12.59
CA THR A 344 -16.08 8.01 -12.10
C THR A 344 -16.32 7.84 -10.59
N PRO A 345 -16.89 6.69 -10.15
CA PRO A 345 -16.98 6.34 -8.74
C PRO A 345 -15.63 6.43 -8.02
N ALA A 346 -15.64 6.77 -6.73
CA ALA A 346 -14.44 7.04 -5.96
C ALA A 346 -13.38 5.93 -6.03
N SER A 347 -13.79 4.66 -5.91
CA SER A 347 -12.88 3.50 -6.00
C SER A 347 -12.22 3.30 -7.37
N LEU A 348 -12.76 3.90 -8.43
CA LEU A 348 -12.26 3.78 -9.80
C LEU A 348 -11.65 5.10 -10.33
N SER A 349 -11.66 6.15 -9.50
CA SER A 349 -11.17 7.48 -9.84
C SER A 349 -9.71 7.67 -9.44
N ALA A 350 -8.85 7.98 -10.43
CA ALA A 350 -7.45 8.32 -10.19
C ALA A 350 -7.29 9.61 -9.35
N SER A 351 -8.21 10.57 -9.50
CA SER A 351 -8.21 11.82 -8.74
C SER A 351 -8.40 11.58 -7.24
N VAL A 352 -9.31 10.69 -6.86
CA VAL A 352 -9.56 10.29 -5.47
C VAL A 352 -8.35 9.56 -4.87
N HIS A 353 -7.69 8.69 -5.63
CA HIS A 353 -6.47 8.03 -5.20
C HIS A 353 -5.28 9.01 -5.09
N GLN A 354 -5.19 9.98 -5.99
CA GLN A 354 -4.18 11.02 -5.93
C GLN A 354 -4.37 11.93 -4.71
N LEU A 355 -5.61 12.19 -4.29
CA LEU A 355 -5.91 12.87 -3.03
C LEU A 355 -5.29 12.12 -1.84
N LEU A 356 -5.52 10.80 -1.73
CA LEU A 356 -4.92 9.94 -0.68
C LEU A 356 -3.38 9.96 -0.74
N ARG A 357 -2.79 9.72 -1.91
CA ARG A 357 -1.33 9.59 -2.06
C ARG A 357 -0.59 10.91 -1.93
N SER A 358 -1.12 11.97 -2.55
CA SER A 358 -0.41 13.24 -2.74
C SER A 358 -0.77 14.27 -1.69
N GLN A 359 -2.05 14.41 -1.33
CA GLN A 359 -2.45 15.43 -0.36
C GLN A 359 -2.40 14.87 1.06
N LEU A 360 -3.02 13.71 1.29
CA LEU A 360 -3.04 13.06 2.62
C LEU A 360 -1.77 12.24 2.92
N LYS A 361 -0.86 12.15 1.95
CA LYS A 361 0.45 11.47 2.06
C LYS A 361 0.35 10.01 2.50
N PHE A 362 -0.78 9.35 2.26
CA PHE A 362 -1.00 7.97 2.70
C PHE A 362 -0.05 6.98 2.00
N LYS A 363 0.69 6.20 2.80
CA LYS A 363 1.71 5.26 2.32
C LYS A 363 1.31 3.79 2.41
N GLY A 364 0.20 3.49 3.09
CA GLY A 364 -0.32 2.14 3.24
C GLY A 364 -1.08 1.66 2.01
N VAL A 365 -1.81 0.56 2.17
CA VAL A 365 -2.55 -0.11 1.11
C VAL A 365 -3.87 0.61 0.82
N ILE A 366 -4.14 0.98 -0.43
CA ILE A 366 -5.47 1.43 -0.87
C ILE A 366 -6.19 0.25 -1.50
N MET A 367 -7.46 0.07 -1.15
CA MET A 367 -8.28 -1.00 -1.73
C MET A 367 -9.67 -0.52 -2.12
N THR A 368 -10.29 -1.22 -3.06
CA THR A 368 -11.69 -0.99 -3.42
C THR A 368 -12.62 -1.52 -2.35
N ASP A 369 -13.86 -1.02 -2.29
CA ASP A 369 -14.98 -1.84 -1.83
C ASP A 369 -15.25 -3.00 -2.82
N ASP A 370 -16.11 -3.97 -2.49
CA ASP A 370 -16.31 -5.16 -3.35
C ASP A 370 -16.86 -4.77 -4.73
N LEU A 371 -16.08 -5.07 -5.78
CA LEU A 371 -16.45 -4.77 -7.17
C LEU A 371 -17.72 -5.48 -7.66
N ALA A 372 -18.23 -6.46 -6.91
CA ALA A 372 -19.52 -7.09 -7.19
C ALA A 372 -20.73 -6.23 -6.84
N MET A 373 -20.55 -5.09 -6.15
CA MET A 373 -21.63 -4.15 -5.82
C MET A 373 -22.22 -3.48 -7.07
N ASP A 374 -23.54 -3.30 -7.06
CA ASP A 374 -24.30 -2.83 -8.23
C ASP A 374 -23.86 -1.45 -8.73
N ALA A 375 -23.39 -0.57 -7.83
CA ALA A 375 -22.89 0.78 -8.15
C ALA A 375 -21.76 0.79 -9.19
N VAL A 376 -20.94 -0.26 -9.24
CA VAL A 376 -19.84 -0.41 -10.20
C VAL A 376 -20.18 -1.43 -11.26
N ARG A 377 -20.67 -2.60 -10.85
CA ARG A 377 -20.82 -3.75 -11.72
C ARG A 377 -21.73 -3.46 -12.92
N ALA A 378 -22.83 -2.74 -12.71
CA ALA A 378 -23.79 -2.43 -13.77
C ALA A 378 -23.19 -1.53 -14.87
N ALA A 379 -22.24 -0.66 -14.51
CA ALA A 379 -21.66 0.32 -15.44
C ALA A 379 -20.39 -0.18 -16.14
N TYR A 380 -19.58 -1.00 -15.46
CA TYR A 380 -18.25 -1.40 -15.95
C TYR A 380 -18.14 -2.90 -16.27
N GLY A 381 -18.99 -3.76 -15.71
CA GLY A 381 -18.80 -5.21 -15.77
C GLY A 381 -17.61 -5.69 -14.94
N ASP A 382 -17.48 -7.01 -14.79
CA ASP A 382 -16.55 -7.60 -13.82
C ASP A 382 -15.07 -7.36 -14.21
N GLU A 383 -14.69 -7.63 -15.46
CA GLU A 383 -13.29 -7.56 -15.94
C GLU A 383 -12.76 -6.12 -16.05
N ALA A 384 -13.53 -5.23 -16.68
CA ALA A 384 -13.09 -3.85 -16.88
C ALA A 384 -13.07 -3.05 -15.58
N ALA A 385 -13.94 -3.37 -14.60
CA ALA A 385 -13.88 -2.76 -13.27
C ALA A 385 -12.55 -3.06 -12.58
N ALA A 386 -12.07 -4.30 -12.62
CA ALA A 386 -10.78 -4.67 -12.00
C ALA A 386 -9.59 -3.96 -12.66
N ILE A 387 -9.56 -3.91 -14.00
CA ILE A 387 -8.51 -3.18 -14.73
C ILE A 387 -8.54 -1.69 -14.36
N LYS A 388 -9.74 -1.08 -14.34
CA LYS A 388 -9.92 0.33 -13.99
C LYS A 388 -9.50 0.63 -12.55
N ALA A 389 -9.75 -0.30 -11.62
CA ALA A 389 -9.35 -0.17 -10.23
C ALA A 389 -7.82 -0.13 -10.07
N VAL A 390 -7.08 -1.00 -10.76
CA VAL A 390 -5.60 -0.94 -10.75
C VAL A 390 -5.12 0.38 -11.34
N GLN A 391 -5.65 0.79 -12.50
CA GLN A 391 -5.29 2.05 -13.15
C GLN A 391 -5.61 3.29 -12.30
N ALA A 392 -6.64 3.22 -11.45
CA ALA A 392 -6.96 4.29 -10.51
C ALA A 392 -5.92 4.42 -9.39
N GLY A 393 -5.20 3.35 -9.07
CA GLY A 393 -4.16 3.33 -8.02
C GLY A 393 -4.54 2.50 -6.78
N ASN A 394 -5.51 1.61 -6.88
CA ASN A 394 -5.76 0.60 -5.85
C ASN A 394 -4.61 -0.40 -5.82
N ASP A 395 -4.11 -0.70 -4.63
CA ASP A 395 -3.16 -1.78 -4.43
C ASP A 395 -3.87 -3.13 -4.24
N ILE A 396 -5.06 -3.13 -3.65
CA ILE A 396 -5.87 -4.34 -3.48
C ILE A 396 -7.25 -4.17 -4.12
N ILE A 397 -7.75 -5.22 -4.74
CA ILE A 397 -9.11 -5.33 -5.27
C ILE A 397 -9.88 -6.28 -4.35
N LEU A 398 -10.96 -5.78 -3.74
CA LEU A 398 -11.96 -6.64 -3.12
C LEU A 398 -12.84 -7.24 -4.22
N SER A 399 -12.91 -8.57 -4.24
CA SER A 399 -13.49 -9.29 -5.36
C SER A 399 -14.31 -10.50 -4.96
N THR A 400 -15.53 -10.57 -5.48
CA THR A 400 -16.31 -11.81 -5.54
C THR A 400 -16.12 -12.57 -6.87
N TYR A 401 -15.81 -11.90 -7.99
CA TYR A 401 -15.67 -12.50 -9.34
C TYR A 401 -14.21 -12.57 -9.81
N PHE A 402 -13.33 -13.05 -8.93
CA PHE A 402 -11.87 -13.04 -9.14
C PHE A 402 -11.43 -13.93 -10.30
N GLU A 403 -12.19 -14.97 -10.63
CA GLU A 403 -11.86 -15.96 -11.65
C GLU A 403 -11.78 -15.36 -13.05
N VAL A 404 -12.54 -14.29 -13.32
CA VAL A 404 -12.49 -13.53 -14.58
C VAL A 404 -11.64 -12.28 -14.45
N GLN A 405 -11.60 -11.67 -13.25
CA GLN A 405 -10.87 -10.43 -13.01
C GLN A 405 -9.36 -10.61 -12.98
N ILE A 406 -8.84 -11.67 -12.35
CA ILE A 406 -7.39 -11.93 -12.30
C ILE A 406 -6.83 -12.14 -13.71
N PRO A 407 -7.39 -13.03 -14.55
CA PRO A 407 -6.92 -13.18 -15.93
C PRO A 407 -7.02 -11.90 -16.76
N ALA A 408 -8.08 -11.10 -16.57
CA ALA A 408 -8.23 -9.83 -17.27
C ALA A 408 -7.13 -8.82 -16.92
N VAL A 409 -6.76 -8.72 -15.64
CA VAL A 409 -5.65 -7.85 -15.20
C VAL A 409 -4.30 -8.38 -15.71
N VAL A 410 -4.07 -9.70 -15.67
CA VAL A 410 -2.86 -10.31 -16.27
C VAL A 410 -2.77 -9.94 -17.75
N GLN A 411 -3.85 -10.07 -18.51
CA GLN A 411 -3.88 -9.74 -19.94
C GLN A 411 -3.65 -8.25 -20.20
N ALA A 412 -4.18 -7.37 -19.33
CA ALA A 412 -3.97 -5.93 -19.39
C ALA A 412 -2.51 -5.52 -19.07
N VAL A 413 -1.79 -6.30 -18.27
CA VAL A 413 -0.34 -6.08 -18.09
C VAL A 413 0.42 -6.56 -19.32
N GLN A 414 0.11 -7.76 -19.81
CA GLN A 414 0.79 -8.34 -20.98
C GLN A 414 0.64 -7.50 -22.26
N ASN A 415 -0.50 -6.82 -22.44
CA ASN A 415 -0.73 -5.95 -23.59
C ASN A 415 -0.26 -4.50 -23.39
N GLY A 416 0.28 -4.16 -22.21
CA GLY A 416 0.81 -2.83 -21.88
C GLY A 416 -0.23 -1.80 -21.46
N GLN A 417 -1.49 -2.17 -21.23
CA GLN A 417 -2.53 -1.29 -20.69
C GLN A 417 -2.28 -0.92 -19.21
N ILE A 418 -1.66 -1.82 -18.46
CA ILE A 418 -1.14 -1.59 -17.10
C ILE A 418 0.36 -1.87 -17.14
N SER A 419 1.19 -1.00 -16.56
CA SER A 419 2.62 -1.30 -16.48
C SER A 419 2.90 -2.30 -15.35
N GLU A 420 3.80 -3.26 -15.58
CA GLU A 420 4.23 -4.18 -14.51
C GLU A 420 4.86 -3.43 -13.33
N THR A 421 5.48 -2.28 -13.59
CA THR A 421 5.99 -1.39 -12.53
C THR A 421 4.90 -0.90 -11.59
N ASP A 422 3.69 -0.60 -12.10
CA ASP A 422 2.58 -0.20 -11.24
C ASP A 422 2.15 -1.34 -10.31
N ILE A 423 2.12 -2.58 -10.83
CA ILE A 423 1.86 -3.80 -10.05
C ILE A 423 2.92 -3.95 -8.96
N ASP A 424 4.21 -3.82 -9.30
CA ASP A 424 5.31 -3.95 -8.35
C ASP A 424 5.23 -2.89 -7.23
N GLN A 425 4.81 -1.65 -7.53
CA GLN A 425 4.62 -0.61 -6.50
C GLN A 425 3.53 -0.98 -5.51
N SER A 426 2.42 -1.57 -5.98
CA SER A 426 1.36 -2.05 -5.11
C SER A 426 1.81 -3.25 -4.25
N LEU A 427 2.55 -4.19 -4.85
CA LEU A 427 3.12 -5.33 -4.13
C LEU A 427 4.09 -4.92 -3.02
N ILE A 428 4.88 -3.86 -3.23
CA ILE A 428 5.74 -3.34 -2.16
C ILE A 428 4.91 -2.94 -0.94
N ARG A 429 3.77 -2.27 -1.13
CA ARG A 429 2.89 -1.86 -0.01
C ARG A 429 2.23 -3.06 0.65
N ILE A 430 1.73 -4.00 -0.15
CA ILE A 430 1.08 -5.24 0.31
C ILE A 430 2.04 -6.08 1.14
N LEU A 431 3.24 -6.35 0.64
CA LEU A 431 4.23 -7.19 1.32
C LEU A 431 4.81 -6.50 2.56
N LYS A 432 4.94 -5.16 2.54
CA LYS A 432 5.26 -4.38 3.75
C LYS A 432 4.19 -4.54 4.82
N TRP A 433 2.92 -4.50 4.43
CA TRP A 433 1.83 -4.69 5.39
C TRP A 433 1.84 -6.12 5.96
N LYS A 434 1.99 -7.15 5.12
CA LYS A 434 2.16 -8.54 5.57
C LYS A 434 3.36 -8.71 6.52
N TYR A 435 4.47 -8.03 6.25
CA TYR A 435 5.63 -8.01 7.13
C TYR A 435 5.33 -7.31 8.47
N LYS A 436 4.67 -6.15 8.45
CA LYS A 436 4.27 -5.40 9.66
C LYS A 436 3.34 -6.22 10.59
N LEU A 437 2.51 -7.08 10.00
CA LEU A 437 1.62 -8.00 10.71
C LEU A 437 2.30 -9.31 11.16
N ASN A 438 3.61 -9.45 10.95
CA ASN A 438 4.38 -10.67 11.22
C ASN A 438 3.88 -11.92 10.45
N LEU A 439 3.21 -11.72 9.31
CA LEU A 439 2.78 -12.81 8.45
C LEU A 439 3.93 -13.27 7.56
N LEU A 440 4.69 -12.32 7.03
CA LEU A 440 5.79 -12.56 6.10
C LEU A 440 7.14 -12.49 6.83
N THR A 441 7.94 -13.55 6.71
CA THR A 441 9.33 -13.56 7.17
C THR A 441 10.27 -13.36 5.97
N LEU A 442 11.09 -12.32 6.04
CA LEU A 442 12.08 -11.98 5.02
C LEU A 442 13.44 -12.52 5.45
N ASN A 443 13.76 -13.77 5.09
CA ASN A 443 15.04 -14.42 5.41
C ASN A 443 16.22 -13.78 4.67
#